data_AF-A0A7R9WZN6-F1
#
_entry.id   AF-A0A7R9WZN6-F1
#
_cell.length_a   1.000
_cell.length_b   1.000
_cell.length_c   1.000
_cell.angle_alpha   90.00
_cell.angle_beta   90.00
_cell.angle_gamma   90.00
#
_symmetry.space_group_name_H-M   'P 1'
#
loop_
_entity.id
_entity.type
_entity.pdbx_description
1 polymer ?
#
loop_
_entity_poly.entity_id
_entity_poly.type
_entity_poly.pdbx_seq_one_letter_code
_entity_poly.pdbx_strand_id
1 'polypeptide(L)'
;MTTYIPANAMFEFPDGEIVTGAPGGGGSPSPRMKEGQVCCGSCCDMRRAVIIVNIVMVTFLTLNVFLQFLGYELVELAARESDASEDTKEAAKEMESLHIGLRILFHLLEIAAYSFAIRGAIKFERNFVLIGFCAYIFSFGVNLLILRKLVGAVLTAFFAYPHYFLAKEIEDNIMTPENYPNEVHSCCCA
;
A
#
# COMPACT_ATOMS: atom_id res chain seq x y z
N MET A 1 -16.59 -21.68 -3.56
CA MET A 1 -17.10 -22.00 -2.21
C MET A 1 -17.03 -20.70 -1.43
N THR A 2 -18.12 -19.94 -1.46
CA THR A 2 -18.17 -18.54 -1.02
C THR A 2 -18.82 -18.54 0.36
N THR A 3 -18.03 -18.43 1.42
CA THR A 3 -18.54 -18.33 2.79
C THR A 3 -19.17 -16.95 2.98
N TYR A 4 -20.49 -16.94 3.03
CA TYR A 4 -21.34 -15.81 3.41
C TYR A 4 -21.12 -15.55 4.91
N ILE A 5 -20.46 -14.45 5.27
CA ILE A 5 -20.35 -14.00 6.66
C ILE A 5 -21.56 -13.10 6.94
N PRO A 6 -22.48 -13.50 7.84
CA PRO A 6 -23.66 -12.70 8.14
C PRO A 6 -23.26 -11.39 8.82
N ALA A 7 -23.82 -10.27 8.35
CA ALA A 7 -23.53 -8.90 8.78
C ALA A 7 -24.00 -8.55 10.22
N ASN A 8 -24.35 -9.53 11.05
CA ASN A 8 -24.97 -9.30 12.36
C ASN A 8 -24.25 -10.03 13.51
N ALA A 9 -22.95 -10.31 13.40
CA ALA A 9 -22.17 -10.73 14.56
C ALA A 9 -21.91 -9.51 15.47
N MET A 10 -22.92 -9.14 16.27
CA MET A 10 -22.75 -8.25 17.41
C MET A 10 -21.74 -8.89 18.36
N PHE A 11 -20.58 -8.26 18.49
CA PHE A 11 -19.65 -8.50 19.58
C PHE A 11 -20.28 -7.90 20.84
N GLU A 12 -20.87 -8.74 21.69
CA GLU A 12 -21.19 -8.35 23.06
C GLU A 12 -19.87 -8.21 23.83
N PHE A 13 -19.46 -6.98 24.11
CA PHE A 13 -18.38 -6.70 25.05
C PHE A 13 -18.89 -6.99 26.47
N PRO A 14 -18.18 -7.81 27.26
CA PRO A 14 -18.57 -8.12 28.62
C PRO A 14 -18.09 -7.00 29.54
N ASP A 15 -18.66 -5.80 29.41
CA ASP A 15 -18.63 -4.76 30.44
C ASP A 15 -19.93 -3.97 30.32
N GLY A 16 -20.89 -4.35 31.17
CA GLY A 16 -22.24 -3.82 31.18
C GLY A 16 -22.33 -2.38 31.67
N GLU A 17 -22.16 -1.42 30.75
CA GLU A 17 -22.78 -0.10 30.87
C GLU A 17 -23.95 0.01 29.91
N ILE A 18 -25.14 -0.34 30.42
CA ILE A 18 -26.42 0.03 29.82
C ILE A 18 -26.59 1.54 30.06
N VAL A 19 -26.17 2.37 29.10
CA VAL A 19 -26.51 3.79 29.09
C VAL A 19 -27.95 3.95 28.58
N THR A 20 -28.92 3.69 29.45
CA THR A 20 -30.30 4.15 29.24
C THR A 20 -30.38 5.64 29.54
N GLY A 21 -30.00 6.47 28.56
CA GLY A 21 -30.09 7.92 28.60
C GLY A 21 -31.48 8.41 28.21
N ALA A 22 -32.16 9.07 29.16
CA ALA A 22 -33.47 9.68 29.03
C ALA A 22 -33.55 10.77 27.93
N PRO A 23 -34.75 11.03 27.37
CA PRO A 23 -34.99 12.17 26.50
C PRO A 23 -35.11 13.45 27.34
N GLY A 24 -34.02 14.19 27.52
CA GLY A 24 -34.11 15.46 28.23
C GLY A 24 -32.78 16.18 28.38
N GLY A 25 -32.60 17.24 27.58
CA GLY A 25 -31.56 18.24 27.83
C GLY A 25 -30.82 18.63 26.56
N GLY A 26 -31.06 19.84 26.07
CA GLY A 26 -30.27 20.50 25.02
C GLY A 26 -28.87 20.86 25.51
N GLY A 27 -28.07 19.85 25.87
CA GLY A 27 -26.64 19.99 26.03
C GLY A 27 -26.01 20.06 24.65
N SER A 28 -25.28 21.13 24.38
CA SER A 28 -24.40 21.22 23.22
C SER A 28 -23.53 19.95 23.15
N PRO A 29 -23.42 19.28 21.99
CA PRO A 29 -22.68 18.04 21.87
C PRO A 29 -21.26 18.26 22.37
N SER A 30 -20.84 17.49 23.38
CA SER A 30 -19.47 17.50 23.86
C SER A 30 -18.56 17.17 22.68
N PRO A 31 -17.47 17.92 22.43
CA PRO A 31 -16.57 17.64 21.33
C PRO A 31 -16.06 16.20 21.44
N ARG A 32 -16.43 15.34 20.48
CA ARG A 32 -15.95 13.95 20.45
C ARG A 32 -14.43 14.00 20.34
N MET A 33 -13.75 13.33 21.27
CA MET A 33 -12.30 13.17 21.19
C MET A 33 -11.96 12.34 19.95
N LYS A 34 -10.85 12.69 19.30
CA LYS A 34 -10.34 11.97 18.12
C LYS A 34 -9.98 10.54 18.52
N GLU A 35 -10.61 9.55 17.88
CA GLU A 35 -10.37 8.12 18.15
C GLU A 35 -9.35 7.50 17.18
N GLY A 36 -9.23 8.03 15.95
CA GLY A 36 -8.30 7.53 14.93
C GLY A 36 -6.82 7.72 15.26
N GLN A 37 -6.00 6.72 14.93
CA GLN A 37 -4.55 6.79 15.15
C GLN A 37 -3.89 7.68 14.09
N VAL A 38 -2.79 8.34 14.48
CA VAL A 38 -2.00 9.19 13.57
C VAL A 38 -0.80 8.44 13.02
N CYS A 39 -0.58 8.53 11.71
CA CYS A 39 0.62 7.96 11.09
C CYS A 39 1.87 8.71 11.55
N CYS A 40 2.89 7.97 12.02
CA CYS A 40 4.17 8.51 12.49
C CYS A 40 4.07 9.52 13.64
N GLY A 41 3.01 9.46 14.46
CA GLY A 41 2.92 10.24 15.70
C GLY A 41 2.62 11.74 15.55
N SER A 42 2.60 12.32 14.34
CA SER A 42 2.26 13.75 14.21
C SER A 42 1.64 14.22 12.91
N CYS A 43 1.68 13.48 11.79
CA CYS A 43 1.60 14.17 10.50
C CYS A 43 0.47 13.85 9.53
N CYS A 44 -0.09 12.64 9.46
CA CYS A 44 -1.12 12.35 8.48
C CYS A 44 -2.16 11.36 9.00
N ASP A 45 -3.40 11.58 8.60
CA ASP A 45 -4.45 10.57 8.59
C ASP A 45 -3.99 9.32 7.80
N MET A 46 -4.27 8.12 8.30
CA MET A 46 -3.83 6.85 7.70
C MET A 46 -4.30 6.70 6.24
N ARG A 47 -5.53 7.15 5.92
CA ARG A 47 -6.07 7.15 4.55
C ARG A 47 -5.23 7.99 3.62
N ARG A 48 -4.91 9.23 4.03
CA ARG A 48 -4.08 10.14 3.23
C ARG A 48 -2.66 9.61 3.08
N ALA A 49 -2.11 9.04 4.16
CA ALA A 49 -0.80 8.40 4.11
C ALA A 49 -0.77 7.28 3.07
N VAL A 50 -1.75 6.35 3.08
CA VAL A 50 -1.87 5.27 2.08
C VAL A 50 -1.95 5.82 0.65
N ILE A 51 -2.75 6.86 0.41
CA ILE A 51 -2.86 7.47 -0.92
C ILE A 51 -1.51 8.05 -1.38
N ILE A 52 -0.85 8.83 -0.53
CA ILE A 52 0.42 9.48 -0.86
C ILE A 52 1.51 8.44 -1.12
N VAL A 53 1.68 7.45 -0.25
CA VAL A 53 2.76 6.45 -0.42
C VAL A 53 2.55 5.63 -1.69
N ASN A 54 1.31 5.26 -2.05
CA ASN A 54 1.06 4.53 -3.29
C ASN A 54 1.28 5.40 -4.54
N ILE A 55 0.92 6.69 -4.53
CA ILE A 55 1.19 7.60 -5.65
C ILE A 55 2.71 7.72 -5.88
N VAL A 56 3.46 7.91 -4.80
CA VAL A 56 4.93 7.99 -4.85
C VAL A 56 5.51 6.69 -5.40
N MET A 57 5.04 5.53 -4.91
CA MET A 57 5.51 4.23 -5.39
C MET A 57 5.17 3.98 -6.85
N VAL A 58 3.95 4.28 -7.31
CA VAL A 58 3.56 4.15 -8.73
C VAL A 58 4.46 5.02 -9.61
N THR A 59 4.80 6.23 -9.16
CA THR A 59 5.70 7.13 -9.90
C THR A 59 7.11 6.55 -10.02
N PHE A 60 7.69 6.09 -8.91
CA PHE A 60 9.00 5.44 -8.92
C PHE A 60 9.03 4.15 -9.73
N LEU A 61 7.98 3.32 -9.66
CA LEU A 61 7.88 2.10 -10.46
C LEU A 61 7.80 2.40 -11.95
N THR A 62 7.00 3.39 -12.34
CA THR A 62 6.88 3.83 -13.74
C THR A 62 8.23 4.32 -14.26
N LEU A 63 8.95 5.14 -13.49
CA LEU A 63 10.29 5.61 -13.84
C LEU A 63 11.29 4.44 -13.94
N ASN A 64 11.21 3.45 -13.05
CA ASN A 64 12.07 2.27 -13.11
C ASN A 64 11.81 1.42 -14.36
N VAL A 65 10.55 1.21 -14.76
CA VAL A 65 10.22 0.50 -16.00
C VAL A 65 10.76 1.26 -17.20
N PHE A 66 10.61 2.58 -17.23
CA PHE A 66 11.15 3.42 -18.30
C PHE A 66 12.68 3.34 -18.39
N LEU A 67 13.40 3.43 -17.27
CA LEU A 67 14.86 3.29 -17.24
C LEU A 67 15.32 1.89 -17.64
N GLN A 68 14.57 0.83 -17.30
CA GLN A 68 14.88 -0.53 -17.75
C GLN A 68 14.75 -0.65 -19.26
N PHE A 69 13.73 -0.04 -19.86
CA PHE A 69 13.57 -0.01 -21.31
C PHE A 69 14.75 0.70 -22.00
N LEU A 70 15.14 1.89 -21.50
CA LEU A 70 16.32 2.59 -22.03
C LEU A 70 17.62 1.81 -21.83
N GLY A 71 17.77 1.12 -20.69
CA GLY A 71 18.93 0.30 -20.40
C GLY A 71 19.07 -0.87 -21.37
N TYR A 72 17.96 -1.52 -21.73
CA TYR A 72 17.94 -2.62 -22.70
C TYR A 72 18.46 -2.18 -24.07
N GLU A 73 17.97 -1.05 -24.60
CA GLU A 73 18.43 -0.50 -25.89
C GLU A 73 19.94 -0.17 -25.88
N LEU A 74 20.44 0.39 -24.77
CA LEU A 74 21.85 0.71 -24.63
C LEU A 74 22.74 -0.54 -24.57
N VAL A 75 22.31 -1.57 -23.84
CA VAL A 75 23.02 -2.86 -23.77
C VAL A 75 23.02 -3.54 -25.13
N GLU A 76 21.91 -3.50 -25.87
CA GLU A 76 21.84 -4.07 -27.21
C GLU A 76 22.82 -3.37 -28.18
N LEU A 77 22.91 -2.03 -28.11
CA LEU A 77 23.89 -1.27 -28.90
C LEU A 77 25.33 -1.68 -28.55
N ALA A 78 25.66 -1.73 -27.26
CA ALA A 78 26.99 -2.10 -26.79
C ALA A 78 27.37 -3.55 -27.16
N ALA A 79 26.40 -4.47 -27.12
CA ALA A 79 26.62 -5.86 -27.49
C ALA A 79 27.01 -6.00 -28.98
N ARG A 80 26.46 -5.16 -29.86
CA ARG A 80 26.78 -5.13 -31.30
C ARG A 80 28.22 -4.68 -31.57
N GLU A 81 28.78 -3.81 -30.73
CA GLU A 81 30.14 -3.28 -30.91
C GLU A 81 31.24 -4.16 -30.30
N SER A 82 30.91 -5.12 -29.43
CA SER A 82 31.92 -5.92 -28.73
C SER A 82 32.55 -7.00 -29.62
N ASP A 83 33.86 -7.28 -29.46
CA ASP A 83 34.60 -8.34 -30.18
C ASP A 83 34.45 -9.75 -29.55
N ALA A 84 33.50 -9.96 -28.64
CA ALA A 84 33.30 -11.26 -27.99
C ALA A 84 32.83 -12.33 -29.00
N SER A 85 33.16 -13.61 -28.73
CA SER A 85 32.71 -14.74 -29.55
C SER A 85 31.19 -14.83 -29.61
N GLU A 86 30.64 -15.22 -30.76
CA GLU A 86 29.19 -15.29 -30.99
C GLU A 86 28.48 -16.18 -29.96
N ASP A 87 29.05 -17.34 -29.65
CA ASP A 87 28.49 -18.29 -28.68
C ASP A 87 28.32 -17.68 -27.27
N THR A 88 29.28 -16.84 -26.84
CA THR A 88 29.21 -16.20 -25.50
C THR A 88 28.15 -15.10 -25.47
N LYS A 89 27.97 -14.39 -26.59
CA LYS A 89 26.96 -13.32 -26.72
C LYS A 89 25.55 -13.89 -26.71
N GLU A 90 25.32 -15.02 -27.37
CA GLU A 90 23.99 -15.63 -27.47
C GLU A 90 23.49 -16.12 -26.11
N ALA A 91 24.33 -16.86 -25.37
CA ALA A 91 23.97 -17.36 -24.04
C ALA A 91 23.71 -16.21 -23.03
N ALA A 92 24.52 -15.15 -23.07
CA ALA A 92 24.31 -13.98 -22.21
C ALA A 92 22.99 -13.26 -22.53
N LYS A 93 22.68 -13.10 -23.82
CA LYS A 93 21.47 -12.41 -24.28
C LYS A 93 20.20 -13.16 -23.89
N GLU A 94 20.19 -14.49 -23.96
CA GLU A 94 19.03 -15.30 -23.59
C GLU A 94 18.71 -15.18 -22.09
N MET A 95 19.74 -15.29 -21.24
CA MET A 95 19.57 -15.17 -19.79
C MET A 95 19.11 -13.77 -19.38
N GLU A 96 19.67 -12.73 -19.99
CA GLU A 96 19.34 -11.34 -19.67
C GLU A 96 17.90 -10.97 -20.10
N SER A 97 17.49 -11.39 -21.30
CA SER A 97 16.15 -11.12 -21.83
C SER A 97 15.04 -11.68 -20.92
N LEU A 98 15.20 -12.92 -20.44
CA LEU A 98 14.23 -13.54 -19.52
C LEU A 98 14.12 -12.78 -18.19
N HIS A 99 15.26 -12.40 -17.60
CA HIS A 99 15.28 -11.69 -16.32
C HIS A 99 14.64 -10.30 -16.43
N ILE A 100 14.92 -9.56 -17.51
CA ILE A 100 14.33 -8.24 -17.75
C ILE A 100 12.82 -8.36 -17.95
N GLY A 101 12.37 -9.30 -18.81
CA GLY A 101 10.95 -9.50 -19.08
C GLY A 101 10.14 -9.83 -17.82
N LEU A 102 10.66 -10.75 -16.99
CA LEU A 102 10.01 -11.12 -15.72
C LEU A 102 9.97 -9.94 -14.74
N ARG A 103 11.04 -9.14 -14.67
CA ARG A 103 11.10 -7.96 -13.79
C ARG A 103 10.09 -6.88 -14.19
N ILE A 104 9.95 -6.62 -15.48
CA ILE A 104 8.95 -5.68 -16.01
C ILE A 104 7.54 -6.17 -15.64
N LEU A 105 7.26 -7.46 -15.83
CA LEU A 105 5.95 -8.05 -15.48
C LEU A 105 5.62 -7.84 -14.00
N PHE A 106 6.57 -8.08 -13.09
CA PHE A 106 6.35 -7.85 -11.66
C PHE A 106 6.04 -6.38 -11.35
N HIS A 107 6.75 -5.43 -11.95
CA HIS A 107 6.46 -4.00 -11.76
C HIS A 107 5.07 -3.61 -12.26
N LEU A 108 4.59 -4.18 -13.36
CA LEU A 108 3.22 -3.94 -13.85
C LEU A 108 2.17 -4.47 -12.86
N LEU A 109 2.40 -5.64 -12.26
CA LEU A 109 1.53 -6.19 -11.22
C LEU A 109 1.52 -5.33 -9.95
N GLU A 110 2.67 -4.82 -9.53
CA GLU A 110 2.79 -3.88 -8.40
C GLU A 110 2.02 -2.57 -8.66
N ILE A 111 2.18 -1.98 -9.85
CA ILE A 111 1.44 -0.76 -10.24
C ILE A 111 -0.07 -0.99 -10.18
N ALA A 112 -0.55 -2.15 -10.65
CA ALA A 112 -1.96 -2.51 -10.58
C ALA A 112 -2.44 -2.67 -9.12
N ALA A 113 -1.66 -3.35 -8.28
CA ALA A 113 -1.97 -3.53 -6.86
C ALA A 113 -2.03 -2.20 -6.10
N TYR A 114 -1.08 -1.29 -6.32
CA TYR A 114 -1.09 0.04 -5.71
C TYR A 114 -2.25 0.91 -6.20
N SER A 115 -2.66 0.75 -7.47
CA SER A 115 -3.86 1.41 -8.00
C SER A 115 -5.13 0.92 -7.29
N PHE A 116 -5.25 -0.39 -7.03
CA PHE A 116 -6.33 -0.93 -6.21
C PHE A 116 -6.28 -0.41 -4.77
N ALA A 117 -5.09 -0.34 -4.16
CA ALA A 117 -4.92 0.18 -2.81
C ALA A 117 -5.39 1.64 -2.68
N ILE A 118 -5.06 2.50 -3.66
CA ILE A 118 -5.54 3.89 -3.73
C ILE A 118 -7.07 3.92 -3.80
N ARG A 119 -7.67 3.09 -4.66
CA ARG A 119 -9.14 2.98 -4.76
C ARG A 119 -9.76 2.52 -3.45
N GLY A 120 -9.17 1.52 -2.80
CA GLY A 120 -9.58 1.01 -1.50
C GLY A 120 -9.56 2.09 -0.42
N ALA A 121 -8.51 2.90 -0.36
CA ALA A 121 -8.40 4.02 0.57
C ALA A 121 -9.42 5.14 0.27
N ILE A 122 -9.76 5.39 -0.99
CA ILE A 122 -10.78 6.38 -1.35
C ILE A 122 -12.18 5.90 -0.95
N LYS A 123 -12.48 4.61 -1.11
CA LYS A 123 -13.79 3.99 -0.89
C LYS A 123 -13.97 3.35 0.48
N PHE A 124 -12.96 3.39 1.35
CA PHE A 124 -12.96 2.71 2.66
C PHE A 124 -13.21 1.19 2.52
N GLU A 125 -12.69 0.58 1.45
CA GLU A 125 -12.86 -0.85 1.18
C GLU A 125 -11.60 -1.62 1.61
N ARG A 126 -11.70 -2.32 2.75
CA ARG A 126 -10.59 -3.10 3.37
C ARG A 126 -9.89 -4.03 2.39
N ASN A 127 -10.64 -4.79 1.59
CA ASN A 127 -10.08 -5.80 0.70
C ASN A 127 -9.10 -5.20 -0.32
N PHE A 128 -9.41 -4.03 -0.87
CA PHE A 128 -8.53 -3.38 -1.84
C PHE A 128 -7.28 -2.78 -1.19
N VAL A 129 -7.39 -2.27 0.04
CA VAL A 129 -6.21 -1.81 0.82
C VAL A 129 -5.27 -2.98 1.13
N LEU A 130 -5.83 -4.15 1.48
CA LEU A 130 -5.05 -5.35 1.76
C LEU A 130 -4.31 -5.90 0.53
N ILE A 131 -4.86 -5.75 -0.68
CA ILE A 131 -4.13 -6.10 -1.92
C ILE A 131 -2.82 -5.30 -2.03
N GLY A 132 -2.87 -3.99 -1.75
CA GLY A 132 -1.67 -3.15 -1.70
C GLY A 132 -0.69 -3.60 -0.62
N PHE A 133 -1.21 -3.88 0.59
CA PHE A 133 -0.39 -4.39 1.69
C PHE A 133 0.34 -5.68 1.33
N CYS A 134 -0.36 -6.66 0.74
CA CYS A 134 0.22 -7.92 0.28
C CYS A 134 1.32 -7.68 -0.78
N ALA A 135 1.13 -6.71 -1.68
CA ALA A 135 2.17 -6.32 -2.63
C ALA A 135 3.43 -5.81 -1.90
N TYR A 136 3.32 -4.94 -0.89
CA TYR A 136 4.48 -4.53 -0.09
C TYR A 136 5.17 -5.69 0.63
N ILE A 137 4.42 -6.64 1.19
CA ILE A 137 5.01 -7.83 1.84
C ILE A 137 5.77 -8.68 0.82
N PHE A 138 5.21 -8.86 -0.37
CA PHE A 138 5.89 -9.56 -1.46
C PHE A 138 7.17 -8.83 -1.89
N SER A 139 7.10 -7.51 -2.14
CA SER A 139 8.28 -6.69 -2.50
C SER A 139 9.35 -6.71 -1.40
N PHE A 140 8.94 -6.75 -0.12
CA PHE A 140 9.85 -6.89 1.02
C PHE A 140 10.60 -8.21 0.95
N GLY A 141 9.90 -9.32 0.71
CA GLY A 141 10.48 -10.65 0.55
C GLY A 141 11.47 -10.70 -0.62
N VAL A 142 11.12 -10.13 -1.77
CA VAL A 142 12.01 -10.05 -2.95
C VAL A 142 13.26 -9.20 -2.64
N ASN A 143 13.10 -8.03 -2.03
CA ASN A 143 14.21 -7.14 -1.69
C ASN A 143 15.16 -7.77 -0.68
N LEU A 144 14.63 -8.49 0.31
CA LEU A 144 15.42 -9.12 1.36
C LEU A 144 16.09 -10.42 0.90
N LEU A 145 15.34 -11.34 0.28
CA LEU A 145 15.80 -12.68 -0.04
C LEU A 145 16.58 -12.75 -1.35
N ILE A 146 16.11 -12.06 -2.39
CA ILE A 146 16.66 -12.18 -3.75
C ILE A 146 17.73 -11.10 -3.96
N LEU A 147 17.41 -9.85 -3.67
CA LEU A 147 18.29 -8.72 -4.02
C LEU A 147 19.27 -8.35 -2.90
N ARG A 148 19.07 -8.84 -1.67
CA ARG A 148 19.84 -8.49 -0.46
C ARG A 148 19.95 -6.97 -0.24
N LYS A 149 18.93 -6.22 -0.64
CA LYS A 149 18.88 -4.75 -0.54
C LYS A 149 18.21 -4.32 0.75
N LEU A 150 19.00 -4.22 1.82
CA LEU A 150 18.49 -3.87 3.16
C LEU A 150 17.73 -2.53 3.19
N VAL A 151 18.28 -1.50 2.55
CA VAL A 151 17.65 -0.15 2.51
C VAL A 151 16.27 -0.20 1.85
N GLY A 152 16.16 -0.92 0.72
CA GLY A 152 14.88 -1.12 0.04
C GLY A 152 13.87 -1.84 0.92
N ALA A 153 14.29 -2.92 1.57
CA ALA A 153 13.43 -3.69 2.48
C ALA A 153 12.92 -2.83 3.66
N VAL A 154 13.77 -2.01 4.28
CA VAL A 154 13.35 -1.11 5.37
C VAL A 154 12.32 -0.08 4.88
N LEU A 155 12.54 0.55 3.73
CA LEU A 155 11.58 1.49 3.15
C LEU A 155 10.24 0.81 2.81
N THR A 156 10.27 -0.39 2.22
CA THR A 156 9.06 -1.16 1.92
C THR A 156 8.27 -1.50 3.18
N ALA A 157 8.94 -1.92 4.26
CA ALA A 157 8.29 -2.19 5.54
C ALA A 157 7.65 -0.94 6.15
N PHE A 158 8.34 0.20 6.05
CA PHE A 158 7.80 1.49 6.52
C PHE A 158 6.55 1.91 5.72
N PHE A 159 6.52 1.69 4.40
CA PHE A 159 5.33 1.98 3.58
C PHE A 159 4.20 0.96 3.73
N ALA A 160 4.49 -0.27 4.18
CA ALA A 160 3.47 -1.26 4.52
C ALA A 160 2.66 -0.85 5.77
N TYR A 161 3.29 -0.15 6.73
CA TYR A 161 2.69 0.27 7.99
C TYR A 161 1.32 0.97 7.84
N PRO A 162 1.17 2.08 7.09
CA PRO A 162 -0.12 2.78 7.01
C PRO A 162 -1.23 1.93 6.39
N HIS A 163 -0.90 0.92 5.56
CA HIS A 163 -1.89 0.03 4.97
C HIS A 163 -2.48 -0.92 5.99
N TYR A 164 -1.64 -1.50 6.86
CA TYR A 164 -2.09 -2.39 7.93
C TYR A 164 -3.01 -1.64 8.90
N PHE A 165 -2.59 -0.44 9.34
CA PHE A 165 -3.39 0.37 10.27
C PHE A 165 -4.68 0.87 9.65
N LEU A 166 -4.68 1.36 8.40
CA LEU A 166 -5.90 1.74 7.71
C LEU A 166 -6.87 0.55 7.56
N ALA A 167 -6.36 -0.63 7.19
CA ALA A 167 -7.19 -1.82 7.05
C ALA A 167 -7.84 -2.24 8.38
N LYS A 168 -7.11 -2.07 9.50
CA LYS A 168 -7.61 -2.31 10.84
C LYS A 168 -8.67 -1.27 11.26
N GLU A 169 -8.42 0.02 11.04
CA GLU A 169 -9.38 1.10 11.38
C GLU A 169 -10.70 1.00 10.59
N ILE A 170 -10.64 0.52 9.34
CA ILE A 170 -11.84 0.22 8.54
C ILE A 170 -12.59 -1.00 9.13
N GLU A 171 -11.88 -2.03 9.59
CA GLU A 171 -12.48 -3.23 10.18
C GLU A 171 -13.14 -2.94 11.53
N ASP A 172 -12.51 -2.10 12.35
CA ASP A 172 -13.02 -1.70 13.67
C ASP A 172 -14.17 -0.66 13.58
N ASN A 173 -14.57 -0.26 12.36
CA ASN A 173 -15.55 0.80 12.09
C ASN A 173 -15.22 2.17 12.72
N ILE A 174 -13.94 2.41 13.03
CA ILE A 174 -13.45 3.70 13.52
C ILE A 174 -13.46 4.69 12.35
N MET A 175 -13.00 4.24 11.17
CA MET A 175 -12.89 5.08 9.98
C MET A 175 -13.91 4.67 8.90
N THR A 176 -15.12 5.23 8.99
CA THR A 176 -16.19 5.06 7.98
C THR A 176 -16.42 6.33 7.16
N PRO A 177 -17.08 6.26 5.99
CA PRO A 177 -17.42 7.44 5.19
C PRO A 177 -18.24 8.49 5.94
N GLU A 178 -19.08 8.07 6.89
CA GLU A 178 -19.96 8.93 7.68
C GLU A 178 -19.21 9.59 8.85
N ASN A 179 -18.26 8.88 9.46
CA ASN A 179 -17.46 9.40 10.57
C ASN A 179 -16.32 10.31 10.07
N TYR A 180 -15.77 10.02 8.90
CA TYR A 180 -14.58 10.71 8.36
C TYR A 180 -14.68 12.26 8.31
N PRO A 181 -15.80 12.91 7.94
CA PRO A 181 -15.91 14.37 7.96
C PRO A 181 -15.79 15.00 9.36
N ASN A 182 -16.06 14.23 10.40
CA ASN A 182 -15.94 14.68 11.79
C ASN A 182 -14.52 14.51 12.33
N GLU A 183 -13.67 13.75 11.64
CA GLU A 183 -12.28 13.58 12.05
C GLU A 183 -11.45 14.81 11.68
N VAL A 184 -10.63 15.27 12.62
CA VAL A 184 -9.74 16.43 12.39
C VAL A 184 -8.70 16.05 11.34
N HIS A 185 -8.89 16.59 10.13
CA HIS A 185 -7.97 16.45 9.01
C HIS A 185 -6.69 17.28 9.22
N SER A 186 -5.79 16.83 10.08
CA SER A 186 -4.47 17.45 10.22
C SER A 186 -3.46 16.67 9.36
N CYS A 187 -3.11 17.22 8.20
CA CYS A 187 -1.84 16.92 7.56
C CYS A 187 -0.87 18.03 7.96
N CYS A 188 0.10 17.76 8.83
CA CYS A 188 1.24 18.57 9.35
C CYS A 188 1.46 20.06 8.97
N CYS A 189 0.42 20.83 8.66
CA CYS A 189 0.42 22.25 8.35
C CYS A 189 -0.82 22.85 9.02
N ALA A 190 -0.63 23.31 10.26
CA ALA A 190 -1.50 24.28 10.90
C ALA A 190 -0.93 25.69 10.66
#